data_AF-A0A7J7CQ51-F1
#
_entry.id   AF-A0A7J7CQ51-F1
#
_cell.length_a   1.000
_cell.length_b   1.000
_cell.length_c   1.000
_cell.angle_alpha   90.00
_cell.angle_beta   90.00
_cell.angle_gamma   90.00
#
_symmetry.space_group_name_H-M   'P 1'
#
loop_
_entity.id
_entity.type
_entity.pdbx_description
1 polymer ?
#
loop_
_entity_poly.entity_id
_entity_poly.type
_entity_poly.pdbx_seq_one_letter_code
_entity_poly.pdbx_strand_id
1 'polypeptide(L)'
;MEEARTSAGPAWVAGIEKVVETIQGNIPKVEWDFDVIYYFDNVPLTVQYLFILDALNFCFWPEKDLSYDHLALGLKEALENDISEFDADQLQKYTGSSSS
;
A
#
# COMPACT_ATOMS: atom_id res chain seq x y z
N MET A 1 6.08 46.85 16.67
CA MET A 1 5.89 45.64 17.49
C MET A 1 6.33 44.47 16.64
N GLU A 2 7.47 43.90 17.00
CA GLU A 2 8.14 42.84 16.26
C GLU A 2 7.53 41.51 16.69
N GLU A 3 6.92 40.78 15.75
CA GLU A 3 6.44 39.43 16.01
C GLU A 3 7.63 38.51 16.26
N ALA A 4 7.73 38.02 17.50
CA ALA A 4 8.71 37.00 17.86
C ALA A 4 8.47 35.73 17.03
N ARG A 5 9.38 35.45 16.10
CA ARG A 5 9.50 34.14 15.44
C ARG A 5 9.73 33.08 16.52
N THR A 6 8.69 32.31 16.84
CA THR A 6 8.82 31.11 17.65
C THR A 6 9.78 30.15 16.95
N SER A 7 10.95 29.93 17.53
CA SER A 7 12.07 29.18 16.95
C SER A 7 11.91 27.65 17.01
N ALA A 8 10.70 27.15 17.24
CA ALA A 8 10.45 25.72 17.28
C ALA A 8 9.99 25.27 15.90
N GLY A 9 10.86 24.55 15.18
CA GLY A 9 10.47 23.86 13.96
C GLY A 9 9.31 22.89 14.19
N PRO A 10 8.65 22.43 13.13
CA PRO A 10 7.57 21.45 13.23
C PRO A 10 7.97 20.24 14.10
N ALA A 11 7.02 19.65 14.84
CA ALA A 11 7.28 18.53 15.74
C ALA A 11 8.00 17.33 15.07
N TRP A 12 7.86 17.15 13.75
CA TRP A 12 8.58 16.12 12.99
C TRP A 12 10.09 16.38 12.90
N VAL A 13 10.55 17.64 12.95
CA VAL A 13 11.98 18.00 12.92
C VAL A 13 12.70 17.45 14.14
N ALA A 14 12.16 17.68 15.35
CA ALA A 14 12.73 17.14 16.58
C ALA A 14 12.72 15.60 16.61
N GLY A 15 11.72 14.98 15.98
CA GLY A 15 11.67 13.53 15.77
C GLY A 15 12.82 13.02 14.90
N ILE A 16 13.10 13.71 13.79
CA ILE A 16 14.21 13.35 12.89
C ILE A 16 15.57 13.57 13.56
N GLU A 17 15.77 14.70 14.25
CA GLU A 17 17.02 15.00 14.96
C GLU A 17 17.37 13.90 15.97
N LYS A 18 16.39 13.47 16.77
CA LYS A 18 16.56 12.37 17.73
C LYS A 18 16.94 11.04 17.06
N VAL A 19 16.35 10.75 15.89
CA VAL A 19 16.68 9.55 15.11
C VAL A 19 18.11 9.64 14.56
N VAL A 20 18.52 10.79 14.03
CA VAL A 20 19.89 11.02 13.53
C VAL A 20 20.93 10.84 14.64
N GLU A 21 20.68 11.40 15.82
CA GLU A 21 21.53 11.23 17.00
C GLU A 21 21.63 9.78 17.46
N THR A 22 20.54 9.02 17.35
CA THR A 22 20.49 7.60 17.75
C THR A 22 21.25 6.71 16.77
N ILE A 23 21.13 6.99 15.47
CA ILE A 23 21.74 6.19 14.39
C ILE A 23 23.24 6.45 14.28
N GLN A 24 23.73 7.65 14.61
CA GLN A 24 25.15 8.04 14.55
C GLN A 24 25.83 7.67 13.23
N GLY A 25 25.11 7.78 12.11
CA GLY A 25 25.59 7.39 10.79
C GLY A 25 25.56 5.89 10.47
N ASN A 26 25.23 5.02 11.43
CA ASN A 26 25.02 3.59 11.22
C ASN A 26 23.58 3.29 10.79
N ILE A 27 23.24 3.65 9.56
CA ILE A 27 21.93 3.38 8.97
C ILE A 27 21.71 1.86 8.96
N PRO A 28 20.69 1.33 9.68
CA PRO A 28 20.42 -0.09 9.64
C PRO A 28 20.03 -0.50 8.23
N LYS A 29 20.56 -1.65 7.78
CA LYS A 29 20.16 -2.23 6.51
C LYS A 29 18.70 -2.65 6.65
N VAL A 30 17.82 -1.94 5.96
CA VAL A 30 16.40 -2.29 5.90
C VAL A 30 16.27 -3.43 4.89
N GLU A 31 15.91 -4.62 5.36
CA GLU A 31 15.43 -5.70 4.50
C GLU A 31 13.93 -5.53 4.35
N TRP A 32 13.55 -5.06 3.17
CA TRP A 32 12.15 -4.95 2.80
C TRP A 32 11.67 -6.32 2.34
N ASP A 33 10.74 -6.89 3.09
CA ASP A 33 10.11 -8.16 2.72
C ASP A 33 8.93 -7.90 1.78
N PHE A 34 9.26 -7.63 0.51
CA PHE A 34 8.27 -7.36 -0.53
C PHE A 34 7.48 -8.62 -0.93
N ASP A 35 8.00 -9.81 -0.65
CA ASP A 35 7.42 -11.06 -1.14
C ASP A 35 6.27 -11.55 -0.25
N VAL A 36 6.14 -11.04 0.98
CA VAL A 36 5.11 -11.52 1.92
C VAL A 36 3.71 -11.15 1.46
N ILE A 37 3.47 -9.89 1.09
CA ILE A 37 2.10 -9.39 0.84
C ILE A 37 1.75 -9.16 -0.63
N TYR A 38 2.72 -9.08 -1.54
CA TYR A 38 2.47 -8.81 -2.96
C TYR A 38 2.61 -10.05 -3.83
N TYR A 39 1.84 -10.06 -4.92
CA TYR A 39 2.01 -11.06 -5.98
C TYR A 39 3.08 -10.61 -6.98
N PHE A 40 3.99 -11.50 -7.34
CA PHE A 40 5.03 -11.27 -8.35
C PHE A 40 5.24 -12.49 -9.24
N ASP A 41 5.04 -12.31 -10.55
CA ASP A 41 5.37 -13.27 -11.61
C ASP A 41 6.39 -12.73 -12.62
N ASN A 42 6.78 -11.45 -12.49
CA ASN A 42 7.65 -10.72 -13.42
C ASN A 42 7.13 -10.69 -14.88
N VAL A 43 5.85 -10.97 -15.10
CA VAL A 43 5.19 -11.02 -16.42
C VAL A 43 3.82 -10.30 -16.31
N PRO A 44 2.84 -10.47 -17.23
CA PRO A 44 1.62 -9.66 -17.24
C PRO A 44 0.76 -9.68 -15.97
N LEU A 45 0.73 -10.76 -15.18
CA LEU A 45 -0.21 -10.83 -14.06
C LEU A 45 0.21 -9.91 -12.91
N THR A 46 1.51 -9.66 -12.71
CA THR A 46 1.98 -8.63 -11.77
C THR A 46 1.39 -7.26 -12.12
N VAL A 47 1.32 -6.91 -13.41
CA VAL A 47 0.78 -5.61 -13.85
C VAL A 47 -0.74 -5.54 -13.64
N GLN A 48 -1.46 -6.62 -13.94
CA GLN A 48 -2.91 -6.72 -13.69
C GLN A 48 -3.23 -6.62 -12.19
N TYR A 49 -2.48 -7.34 -11.35
CA TYR A 49 -2.57 -7.24 -9.89
C TYR A 49 -2.37 -5.80 -9.40
N LEU A 50 -1.35 -5.09 -9.89
CA LEU A 50 -1.08 -3.71 -9.51
C LEU A 50 -2.23 -2.76 -9.88
N PHE A 51 -2.84 -2.92 -11.05
CA PHE A 51 -3.98 -2.09 -11.45
C PHE A 51 -5.21 -2.32 -10.57
N ILE A 52 -5.50 -3.57 -10.22
CA ILE A 52 -6.64 -3.89 -9.35
C ILE A 52 -6.38 -3.42 -7.92
N LEU A 53 -5.19 -3.65 -7.40
CA LEU A 53 -4.76 -3.19 -6.08
C LEU A 53 -4.89 -1.66 -5.98
N ASP A 54 -4.42 -0.91 -6.97
CA ASP A 54 -4.50 0.56 -6.97
C ASP A 54 -5.96 1.05 -7.06
N ALA A 55 -6.77 0.43 -7.93
CA ALA A 55 -8.18 0.77 -8.06
C ALA A 55 -8.96 0.54 -6.76
N LEU A 56 -8.72 -0.58 -6.07
CA LEU A 56 -9.37 -0.90 -4.80
C LEU A 56 -8.84 -0.03 -3.65
N ASN A 57 -7.52 0.20 -3.62
CA ASN A 57 -6.90 1.09 -2.63
C ASN A 57 -7.43 2.52 -2.75
N PHE A 58 -7.68 3.02 -3.96
CA PHE A 58 -8.30 4.33 -4.16
C PHE A 58 -9.78 4.35 -3.74
N CYS A 59 -10.55 3.32 -4.08
CA CYS A 59 -12.01 3.32 -3.88
C CYS A 59 -12.43 3.07 -2.42
N PHE A 60 -11.67 2.30 -1.66
CA PHE A 60 -12.12 1.77 -0.35
C PHE A 60 -11.26 2.24 0.83
N TRP A 61 -10.35 3.21 0.62
CA TRP A 61 -9.48 3.69 1.68
C TRP A 61 -9.93 5.02 2.32
N PRO A 62 -9.89 5.16 3.66
CA PRO A 62 -9.66 4.13 4.67
C PRO A 62 -10.99 3.59 5.26
N GLU A 63 -11.21 2.29 5.17
CA GLU A 63 -12.16 1.56 6.03
C GLU A 63 -11.47 1.15 7.33
N LYS A 64 -12.17 1.24 8.46
CA LYS A 64 -11.56 1.22 9.80
C LYS A 64 -10.82 -0.08 10.14
N ASP A 65 -11.26 -1.20 9.56
CA ASP A 65 -10.75 -2.54 9.87
C ASP A 65 -10.04 -3.20 8.67
N LEU A 66 -9.88 -2.49 7.55
CA LEU A 66 -9.19 -2.98 6.35
C LEU A 66 -7.90 -2.20 6.14
N SER A 67 -6.76 -2.81 6.52
CA SER A 67 -5.45 -2.27 6.21
C SER A 67 -5.05 -2.58 4.76
N TYR A 68 -4.10 -1.83 4.25
CA TYR A 68 -3.55 -2.03 2.91
C TYR A 68 -2.98 -3.44 2.76
N ASP A 69 -2.31 -3.95 3.80
CA ASP A 69 -1.71 -5.28 3.81
C ASP A 69 -2.78 -6.38 3.67
N HIS A 70 -3.96 -6.21 4.27
CA HIS A 70 -5.08 -7.16 4.10
C HIS A 70 -5.58 -7.18 2.65
N LEU A 71 -5.68 -6.01 2.01
CA LEU A 71 -6.08 -5.89 0.60
C LEU A 71 -5.04 -6.54 -0.32
N ALA A 72 -3.76 -6.18 -0.15
CA ALA A 72 -2.67 -6.70 -0.96
C ALA A 72 -2.56 -8.23 -0.86
N LEU A 73 -2.62 -8.77 0.37
CA LEU A 73 -2.55 -10.20 0.63
C LEU A 73 -3.78 -10.94 0.10
N GLY A 74 -4.99 -10.42 0.31
CA GLY A 74 -6.21 -11.07 -0.19
C GLY A 74 -6.24 -11.16 -1.72
N LEU A 75 -5.78 -10.13 -2.42
CA LEU A 75 -5.65 -10.16 -3.89
C LEU A 75 -4.57 -11.14 -4.34
N LYS A 76 -3.45 -11.23 -3.63
CA LYS A 76 -2.40 -12.20 -3.90
C LYS A 76 -2.94 -13.62 -3.76
N GLU A 77 -3.58 -13.94 -2.64
CA GLU A 77 -4.16 -15.26 -2.39
C GLU A 77 -5.22 -15.63 -3.44
N ALA A 78 -6.05 -14.66 -3.86
CA ALA A 78 -7.03 -14.88 -4.92
C ALA A 78 -6.37 -15.30 -6.24
N LEU A 79 -5.31 -14.59 -6.65
CA LEU A 79 -4.59 -14.86 -7.89
C LEU A 79 -3.73 -16.14 -7.83
N GLU A 80 -3.21 -16.49 -6.66
CA GLU A 80 -2.51 -17.77 -6.42
C GLU A 80 -3.47 -18.97 -6.50
N ASN A 81 -4.73 -18.78 -6.10
CA ASN A 81 -5.77 -19.81 -6.19
C ASN A 81 -6.32 -19.95 -7.62
N ASP A 82 -6.53 -18.84 -8.32
CA ASP A 82 -6.98 -18.81 -9.71
C ASP A 82 -6.34 -17.64 -10.48
N ILE A 83 -5.46 -17.97 -11.42
CA ILE A 83 -4.76 -16.96 -12.25
C ILE A 83 -5.70 -16.13 -13.13
N SER A 84 -6.93 -16.61 -13.36
CA SER A 84 -7.93 -15.94 -14.18
C SER A 84 -8.89 -15.07 -13.37
N GLU A 85 -8.77 -15.04 -12.04
CA GLU A 85 -9.69 -14.31 -11.14
C GLU A 85 -9.86 -12.83 -11.51
N PHE A 86 -8.81 -12.26 -12.11
CA PHE A 86 -8.73 -10.86 -12.50
C PHE A 86 -9.03 -10.59 -13.98
N ASP A 87 -9.42 -11.62 -14.73
CA ASP A 87 -9.88 -11.45 -16.10
C ASP A 87 -11.16 -10.62 -16.12
N ALA A 88 -11.31 -9.78 -17.16
CA ALA A 88 -12.45 -8.88 -17.29
C ALA A 88 -13.81 -9.62 -17.22
N ASP A 89 -13.86 -10.82 -17.81
CA ASP A 89 -15.05 -11.68 -17.80
C ASP A 89 -15.41 -12.20 -16.39
N GLN A 90 -14.42 -12.39 -15.51
CA GLN A 90 -14.64 -12.74 -14.11
C GLN A 90 -15.06 -11.50 -13.31
N LEU A 91 -14.33 -10.40 -13.49
CA LEU A 91 -14.58 -9.14 -12.78
C LEU A 91 -15.99 -8.59 -13.02
N GLN A 92 -16.53 -8.76 -14.23
CA GLN A 92 -17.90 -8.36 -14.57
C GLN A 92 -18.96 -9.02 -13.67
N LYS A 93 -18.70 -10.20 -13.10
CA LYS A 93 -19.64 -10.89 -12.22
C LYS A 93 -19.83 -10.15 -10.90
N TYR A 94 -18.84 -9.37 -10.47
CA TYR A 94 -18.86 -8.62 -9.21
C TYR A 94 -19.59 -7.28 -9.29
N THR A 95 -19.85 -6.75 -10.49
CA THR A 95 -20.52 -5.44 -10.64
C THR A 95 -22.03 -5.47 -10.38
N GLY A 96 -22.58 -6.63 -10.00
CA GLY A 96 -24.01 -6.86 -9.83
C GLY A 96 -24.74 -6.84 -11.17
N SER A 97 -25.72 -7.71 -11.35
CA SER A 97 -26.62 -7.61 -12.50
C SER A 97 -27.37 -6.29 -12.40
N SER A 98 -27.02 -5.29 -13.20
CA SER A 98 -27.95 -4.21 -13.54
C SER A 98 -29.04 -4.84 -14.40
N SER A 99 -29.95 -5.58 -13.77
CA SER A 99 -31.19 -6.05 -14.37
C SER A 99 -31.94 -4.80 -14.85
N SER A 100 -31.86 -4.58 -16.16
CA SER A 100 -32.64 -3.58 -16.89
C SER A 100 -33.99 -4.18 -17.25
#